data_AF-A0A2I0IZ58-F1
#
_entry.id   AF-A0A2I0IZ58-F1
#
_cell.length_a   1.000
_cell.length_b   1.000
_cell.length_c   1.000
_cell.angle_alpha   90.00
_cell.angle_beta   90.00
_cell.angle_gamma   90.00
#
_symmetry.space_group_name_H-M   'P 1'
#
loop_
_entity.id
_entity.type
_entity.pdbx_description
1 polymer ?
#
loop_
_entity_poly.entity_id
_entity_poly.type
_entity_poly.pdbx_seq_one_letter_code
_entity_poly.pdbx_strand_id
1 'polypeptide(L)'
;MYFDGAVNSTGSGIGAVLISLDGRYYPVATKIDFPCTNNVAEYEACILGLQAAIDFKVKELEVFGDSMLTIFQTLGQWKTKDAKLVPYHEYLEKLTENFEDISFTYTPRMTNQFADALATLASMVSITKENLIEPLEIEIAEGPAHCNSIEASEAKPWYEDIKNLLRTGQYPPFADRHDRKTLRRLAIHYFLSGEILYRRSFDSTLLQCIDEHES
;
A
#
# COMPACT_ATOMS: atom_id res chain seq x y z
N MET A 1 14.41 -9.69 0.98
CA MET A 1 14.56 -8.69 2.05
C MET A 1 15.03 -7.40 1.44
N TYR A 2 14.44 -6.27 1.86
CA TYR A 2 14.93 -4.93 1.55
C TYR A 2 15.37 -4.26 2.86
N PHE A 3 16.43 -3.46 2.84
CA PHE A 3 16.89 -2.70 4.01
C PHE A 3 17.32 -1.30 3.62
N ASP A 4 17.23 -0.34 4.54
CA ASP A 4 17.74 1.01 4.37
C ASP A 4 18.01 1.68 5.74
N GLY A 5 18.95 2.63 5.76
CA GLY A 5 19.33 3.43 6.91
C GLY A 5 19.08 4.92 6.68
N ALA A 6 18.44 5.58 7.63
CA ALA A 6 18.17 7.02 7.57
C ALA A 6 18.89 7.76 8.71
N VAL A 7 19.63 8.82 8.36
CA VAL A 7 20.21 9.76 9.31
C VAL A 7 19.81 11.17 8.89
N ASN A 8 19.21 11.92 9.81
CA ASN A 8 18.78 13.31 9.60
C ASN A 8 18.98 14.14 10.87
N SER A 9 18.56 15.41 10.85
CA SER A 9 18.71 16.33 11.98
C SER A 9 17.92 15.93 13.23
N THR A 10 16.88 15.12 13.06
CA THR A 10 15.98 14.67 14.15
C THR A 10 16.51 13.41 14.82
N GLY A 11 17.23 12.56 14.07
CA GLY A 11 17.82 11.35 14.62
C GLY A 11 18.27 10.38 13.55
N SER A 12 18.49 9.15 13.97
CA SER A 12 18.87 8.03 13.11
C SER A 12 17.87 6.89 13.27
N GLY A 13 17.57 6.20 12.19
CA GLY A 13 16.64 5.08 12.17
C GLY A 13 17.01 4.11 11.07
N ILE A 14 16.61 2.87 11.26
CA ILE A 14 16.88 1.77 10.33
C ILE A 14 15.60 1.02 10.05
N GLY A 15 15.46 0.53 8.82
CA GLY A 15 14.28 -0.18 8.35
C GLY A 15 14.68 -1.40 7.54
N ALA A 16 13.93 -2.48 7.68
CA ALA A 16 14.01 -3.64 6.83
C ALA A 16 12.60 -4.19 6.57
N VAL A 17 12.41 -4.85 5.43
CA VAL A 17 11.18 -5.58 5.13
C VAL A 17 11.51 -6.94 4.54
N LEU A 18 10.99 -7.98 5.20
CA LEU A 18 11.00 -9.34 4.68
C LEU A 18 9.73 -9.54 3.88
N ILE A 19 9.85 -10.12 2.69
CA ILE A 19 8.72 -10.43 1.82
C ILE A 19 8.78 -11.92 1.57
N SER A 20 7.73 -12.63 1.95
CA SER A 20 7.60 -14.06 1.71
C SER A 20 7.15 -14.35 0.27
N LEU A 21 7.34 -15.58 -0.19
CA LEU A 21 6.94 -16.00 -1.55
C LEU A 21 5.43 -15.92 -1.79
N ASP A 22 4.60 -15.96 -0.74
CA ASP A 22 3.15 -15.74 -0.80
C ASP A 22 2.75 -14.25 -0.77
N GLY A 23 3.73 -13.33 -0.83
CA GLY A 23 3.51 -11.90 -0.94
C GLY A 23 3.18 -11.19 0.37
N ARG A 24 3.44 -11.81 1.53
CA ARG A 24 3.27 -11.15 2.83
C ARG A 24 4.50 -10.33 3.19
N TYR A 25 4.25 -9.14 3.72
CA TYR A 25 5.28 -8.19 4.12
C TYR A 25 5.43 -8.20 5.63
N TYR A 26 6.67 -8.29 6.10
CA TYR A 26 7.04 -8.28 7.50
C TYR A 26 7.99 -7.09 7.72
N PRO A 27 7.45 -5.88 7.95
CA PRO A 27 8.26 -4.69 8.18
C PRO A 27 8.88 -4.71 9.58
N VAL A 28 10.12 -4.25 9.67
CA VAL A 28 10.88 -4.10 10.92
C VAL A 28 11.55 -2.73 10.88
N ALA A 29 11.44 -1.97 11.97
CA ALA A 29 12.06 -0.65 12.05
C ALA A 29 12.55 -0.38 13.47
N THR A 30 13.72 0.24 13.59
CA THR A 30 14.37 0.52 14.88
C THR A 30 14.95 1.93 14.89
N LYS A 31 14.66 2.69 15.96
CA LYS A 31 15.33 3.97 16.21
C LYS A 31 16.75 3.71 16.73
N ILE A 32 17.72 4.40 16.17
CA ILE A 32 19.10 4.39 16.65
C ILE A 32 19.28 5.51 17.67
N ASP A 33 19.75 5.15 18.87
CA ASP A 33 19.99 6.06 20.01
C ASP A 33 21.49 6.27 20.29
N PHE A 34 22.31 6.19 19.24
CA PHE A 34 23.74 6.47 19.29
C PHE A 34 24.18 7.26 18.05
N PRO A 35 25.33 7.97 18.10
CA PRO A 35 25.84 8.69 16.95
C PRO A 35 26.07 7.77 15.76
N CYS A 36 25.35 8.02 14.67
CA CYS A 36 25.33 7.15 13.49
C CYS A 36 25.63 7.96 12.23
N THR A 37 26.46 7.43 11.34
CA THR A 37 26.66 7.96 9.99
C THR A 37 25.80 7.18 9.01
N ASN A 38 25.58 7.69 7.80
CA ASN A 38 24.80 6.97 6.78
C ASN A 38 25.32 5.55 6.57
N ASN A 39 26.64 5.38 6.39
CA ASN A 39 27.22 4.05 6.20
C ASN A 39 26.98 3.12 7.39
N VAL A 40 27.04 3.64 8.63
CA VAL A 40 26.75 2.83 9.82
C VAL A 40 25.26 2.46 9.85
N ALA A 41 24.36 3.38 9.54
CA ALA A 41 22.92 3.10 9.50
C ALA A 41 22.57 2.02 8.47
N GLU A 42 23.21 2.03 7.31
CA GLU A 42 23.05 1.01 6.27
C GLU A 42 23.50 -0.38 6.74
N TYR A 43 24.63 -0.45 7.45
CA TYR A 43 25.11 -1.69 8.05
C TYR A 43 24.16 -2.21 9.13
N GLU A 44 23.73 -1.32 10.04
CA GLU A 44 22.78 -1.63 11.11
C GLU A 44 21.43 -2.11 10.55
N ALA A 45 20.94 -1.47 9.48
CA ALA A 45 19.70 -1.88 8.80
C ALA A 45 19.80 -3.28 8.18
N CYS A 46 20.91 -3.55 7.50
CA CYS A 46 21.16 -4.87 6.92
C CYS A 46 21.21 -5.95 8.01
N ILE A 47 21.95 -5.69 9.09
CA ILE A 47 22.08 -6.60 10.24
C ILE A 47 20.73 -6.85 10.91
N LEU A 48 19.93 -5.81 11.15
CA LEU A 48 18.59 -5.91 11.72
C LEU A 48 17.71 -6.84 10.87
N GLY A 49 17.73 -6.64 9.55
CA GLY A 49 16.97 -7.47 8.62
C GLY A 49 17.41 -8.94 8.63
N LEU A 50 18.72 -9.20 8.66
CA LEU A 50 19.26 -10.57 8.74
C LEU A 50 18.89 -11.24 10.06
N GLN A 51 18.99 -10.54 11.18
CA GLN A 51 18.58 -11.05 12.49
C GLN A 51 17.09 -11.41 12.49
N ALA A 52 16.23 -10.53 11.96
CA ALA A 52 14.81 -10.83 11.81
C ALA A 52 14.59 -12.08 10.94
N ALA A 53 15.30 -12.21 9.81
CA ALA A 53 15.18 -13.39 8.95
C ALA A 53 15.61 -14.69 9.65
N ILE A 54 16.66 -14.64 10.47
CA ILE A 54 17.11 -15.77 11.30
C ILE A 54 16.04 -16.12 12.35
N ASP A 55 15.44 -15.13 13.01
CA ASP A 55 14.36 -15.34 13.98
C ASP A 55 13.12 -15.98 13.33
N PHE A 56 12.83 -15.61 12.08
CA PHE A 56 11.81 -16.25 11.25
C PHE A 56 12.23 -17.63 10.70
N LYS A 57 13.46 -18.09 11.00
CA LYS A 57 14.03 -19.37 10.54
C LYS A 57 14.07 -19.50 9.02
N VAL A 58 14.27 -18.39 8.32
CA VAL A 58 14.45 -18.36 6.87
C VAL A 58 15.72 -19.12 6.51
N LYS A 59 15.65 -19.94 5.45
CA LYS A 59 16.78 -20.75 4.95
C LYS A 59 17.42 -20.16 3.71
N GLU A 60 16.61 -19.60 2.82
CA GLU A 60 17.03 -19.00 1.56
C GLU A 60 16.63 -17.53 1.56
N LEU A 61 17.56 -16.62 1.28
CA LEU A 61 17.31 -15.19 1.36
C LEU A 61 17.94 -14.38 0.22
N GLU A 62 17.13 -13.61 -0.48
CA GLU A 62 17.63 -12.55 -1.37
C GLU A 62 17.62 -11.21 -0.63
N VAL A 63 18.77 -10.54 -0.59
CA VAL A 63 18.95 -9.25 0.08
C VAL A 63 19.12 -8.14 -0.94
N PHE A 64 18.32 -7.10 -0.82
CA PHE A 64 18.32 -5.93 -1.67
C PHE A 64 18.61 -4.67 -0.84
N GLY A 65 19.46 -3.80 -1.36
CA GLY A 65 19.75 -2.49 -0.76
C GLY A 65 20.32 -1.52 -1.79
N ASP A 66 20.21 -0.23 -1.54
CA ASP A 66 20.71 0.84 -2.41
C ASP A 66 22.06 1.41 -1.97
N SER A 67 22.62 0.95 -0.84
CA SER A 67 24.01 1.17 -0.49
C SER A 67 24.95 0.22 -1.25
N MET A 68 25.54 0.73 -2.35
CA MET A 68 26.60 0.01 -3.07
C MET A 68 27.74 -0.41 -2.15
N LEU A 69 28.12 0.44 -1.19
CA LEU A 69 29.20 0.15 -0.26
C LEU A 69 28.90 -1.11 0.55
N THR A 70 27.71 -1.16 1.17
CA THR A 70 27.29 -2.30 1.99
C THR A 70 27.18 -3.56 1.13
N ILE A 71 26.56 -3.48 -0.04
CA ILE A 71 26.42 -4.63 -0.96
C ILE A 71 27.78 -5.17 -1.41
N PHE A 72 28.67 -4.32 -1.94
CA PHE A 72 29.95 -4.78 -2.48
C PHE A 72 30.96 -5.21 -1.41
N GLN A 73 30.88 -4.66 -0.21
CA GLN A 73 31.69 -5.15 0.91
C GLN A 73 31.20 -6.52 1.37
N THR A 74 29.89 -6.72 1.53
CA THR A 74 29.35 -8.04 1.89
C THR A 74 29.61 -9.12 0.85
N LEU A 75 29.65 -8.78 -0.44
CA LEU A 75 30.06 -9.70 -1.51
C LEU A 75 31.57 -10.01 -1.52
N GLY A 76 32.36 -9.46 -0.59
CA GLY A 76 33.81 -9.62 -0.52
C GLY A 76 34.56 -8.93 -1.67
N GLN A 77 33.86 -8.19 -2.52
CA GLN A 77 34.43 -7.54 -3.71
C GLN A 77 35.22 -6.30 -3.31
N TRP A 78 34.75 -5.57 -2.28
CA TRP A 78 35.40 -4.38 -1.75
C TRP A 78 35.86 -4.63 -0.32
N LYS A 79 37.10 -4.25 0.00
CA LYS A 79 37.61 -4.29 1.38
C LYS A 79 37.47 -2.92 2.05
N THR A 80 36.86 -2.87 3.22
CA THR A 80 36.88 -1.65 4.05
C THR A 80 38.22 -1.51 4.76
N LYS A 81 38.81 -0.30 4.73
CA LYS A 81 39.96 0.07 5.56
C LYS A 81 39.55 0.90 6.77
N ASP A 82 38.27 1.25 6.86
CA ASP A 82 37.75 2.00 8.00
C ASP A 82 37.62 1.05 9.19
N ALA A 83 38.46 1.27 10.21
CA ALA A 83 38.48 0.49 11.44
C ALA A 83 37.11 0.47 12.16
N LYS A 84 36.23 1.44 11.92
CA LYS A 84 34.87 1.45 12.47
C LYS A 84 33.92 0.51 11.74
N LEU A 85 34.14 0.25 10.45
CA LEU A 85 33.27 -0.59 9.61
C LEU A 85 33.72 -2.05 9.54
N VAL A 86 35.00 -2.35 9.86
CA VAL A 86 35.50 -3.73 9.91
C VAL A 86 34.64 -4.63 10.82
N PRO A 87 34.29 -4.23 12.06
CA PRO A 87 33.48 -5.09 12.94
C PRO A 87 32.07 -5.36 12.40
N TYR A 88 31.49 -4.40 11.68
CA TYR A 88 30.18 -4.56 11.04
C TYR A 88 30.24 -5.62 9.95
N HIS A 89 31.25 -5.54 9.09
CA HIS A 89 31.44 -6.50 8.01
C HIS A 89 31.67 -7.92 8.53
N GLU A 90 32.56 -8.09 9.51
CA GLU A 90 32.83 -9.40 10.16
C GLU A 90 31.57 -10.00 10.79
N TYR A 91 30.75 -9.16 11.45
CA TYR A 91 29.50 -9.63 12.04
C TYR A 91 28.45 -10.01 10.99
N LEU A 92 28.39 -9.26 9.88
CA LEU A 92 27.49 -9.56 8.77
C LEU A 92 27.86 -10.90 8.12
N GLU A 93 29.14 -11.15 7.86
CA GLU A 93 29.63 -12.46 7.36
C GLU A 93 29.23 -13.61 8.30
N LYS A 94 29.33 -13.41 9.62
CA LYS A 94 28.87 -14.42 10.58
C LYS A 94 27.35 -14.66 10.52
N LEU A 95 26.56 -13.63 10.23
CA LEU A 95 25.11 -13.79 10.09
C LEU A 95 24.76 -14.56 8.82
N THR A 96 25.47 -14.34 7.71
CA THR A 96 25.21 -15.04 6.44
C THR A 96 25.44 -16.55 6.54
N GLU A 97 26.31 -17.02 7.44
CA GLU A 97 26.53 -18.46 7.72
C GLU A 97 25.27 -19.19 8.25
N ASN A 98 24.22 -18.47 8.67
CA ASN A 98 22.98 -19.07 9.17
C ASN A 98 22.00 -19.47 8.05
N PHE A 99 22.27 -19.08 6.80
CA PHE A 99 21.43 -19.34 5.64
C PHE A 99 22.02 -20.46 4.79
N GLU A 100 21.16 -21.29 4.21
CA GLU A 100 21.54 -22.33 3.25
C GLU A 100 21.91 -21.71 1.90
N ASP A 101 21.18 -20.66 1.50
CA ASP A 101 21.50 -19.81 0.36
C ASP A 101 21.19 -18.35 0.68
N ILE A 102 22.10 -17.46 0.29
CA ILE A 102 21.91 -16.02 0.46
C ILE A 102 22.62 -15.24 -0.64
N SER A 103 21.91 -14.28 -1.23
CA SER A 103 22.44 -13.40 -2.27
C SER A 103 22.23 -11.93 -1.91
N PHE A 104 23.13 -11.08 -2.40
CA PHE A 104 23.06 -9.63 -2.21
C PHE A 104 23.02 -8.93 -3.56
N THR A 105 22.01 -8.09 -3.75
CA THR A 105 21.75 -7.39 -5.00
C THR A 105 21.59 -5.90 -4.74
N TYR A 106 22.33 -5.09 -5.51
CA TYR A 106 22.12 -3.65 -5.52
C TYR A 106 20.78 -3.33 -6.20
N THR A 107 19.97 -2.47 -5.57
CA THR A 107 18.72 -1.97 -6.13
C THR A 107 18.69 -0.45 -6.10
N PRO A 108 18.14 0.25 -7.11
CA PRO A 108 18.00 1.70 -7.06
C PRO A 108 17.07 2.15 -5.91
N ARG A 109 17.35 3.28 -5.26
CA ARG A 109 16.53 3.81 -4.15
C ARG A 109 15.04 3.90 -4.45
N MET A 110 14.67 4.24 -5.69
CA MET A 110 13.27 4.29 -6.14
C MET A 110 12.51 2.96 -6.02
N THR A 111 13.24 1.84 -5.92
CA THR A 111 12.69 0.49 -5.71
C THR A 111 12.83 0.03 -4.26
N ASN A 112 13.57 0.76 -3.41
CA ASN A 112 13.79 0.48 -1.99
C ASN A 112 12.89 1.33 -1.06
N GLN A 113 11.86 1.98 -1.62
CA GLN A 113 11.08 3.03 -0.94
C GLN A 113 10.43 2.57 0.38
N PHE A 114 10.05 1.29 0.49
CA PHE A 114 9.41 0.83 1.71
C PHE A 114 10.41 0.76 2.88
N ALA A 115 11.62 0.24 2.65
CA ALA A 115 12.67 0.23 3.67
C ALA A 115 13.11 1.66 4.02
N ASP A 116 13.26 2.55 3.04
CA ASP A 116 13.57 3.97 3.22
C ASP A 116 12.51 4.67 4.09
N ALA A 117 11.22 4.41 3.83
CA ALA A 117 10.11 4.95 4.60
C ALA A 117 10.12 4.44 6.05
N LEU A 118 10.41 3.15 6.27
CA LEU A 118 10.55 2.56 7.61
C LEU A 118 11.71 3.19 8.39
N ALA A 119 12.88 3.33 7.76
CA ALA A 119 14.05 3.94 8.37
C ALA A 119 13.80 5.42 8.72
N THR A 120 13.17 6.15 7.80
CA THR A 120 12.78 7.54 7.99
C THR A 120 11.78 7.67 9.14
N LEU A 121 10.73 6.84 9.17
CA LEU A 121 9.77 6.82 10.28
C LEU A 121 10.49 6.57 11.61
N ALA A 122 11.32 5.53 11.70
CA ALA A 122 12.07 5.22 12.92
C ALA A 122 12.99 6.37 13.38
N SER A 123 13.60 7.10 12.45
CA SER A 123 14.46 8.25 12.78
C SER A 123 13.68 9.40 13.43
N MET A 124 12.43 9.60 13.02
CA MET A 124 11.60 10.75 13.38
C MET A 124 10.81 10.54 14.66
N VAL A 125 10.47 9.30 14.99
CA VAL A 125 9.61 9.04 16.15
C VAL A 125 10.40 9.27 17.45
N SER A 126 9.76 9.92 18.43
CA SER A 126 10.28 10.15 19.78
C SER A 126 9.84 9.02 20.73
N ILE A 127 10.46 7.85 20.58
CA ILE A 127 10.26 6.68 21.43
C ILE A 127 11.42 6.55 22.42
N THR A 128 11.11 6.24 23.67
CA THR A 128 12.05 5.76 24.69
C THR A 128 11.85 4.26 24.93
N LYS A 129 12.81 3.60 25.59
CA LYS A 129 12.77 2.14 25.83
C LYS A 129 11.58 1.68 26.68
N GLU A 130 10.96 2.61 27.40
CA GLU A 130 9.80 2.36 28.27
C GLU A 130 8.47 2.40 27.51
N ASN A 131 8.44 2.90 26.27
CA ASN A 131 7.22 2.93 25.48
C ASN A 131 6.90 1.53 24.94
N LEU A 132 5.70 1.04 25.27
CA LEU A 132 5.10 -0.12 24.61
C LEU A 132 4.43 0.38 23.33
N ILE A 133 4.90 -0.11 22.19
CA ILE A 133 4.37 0.24 20.87
C ILE A 133 3.73 -1.02 20.29
N GLU A 134 2.46 -0.92 19.91
CA GLU A 134 1.79 -1.99 19.19
C GLU A 134 2.34 -2.11 17.75
N PRO A 135 2.28 -3.30 17.13
CA PRO A 135 2.65 -3.46 15.73
C PRO A 135 1.95 -2.42 14.84
N LEU A 136 2.69 -1.78 13.95
CA LEU A 136 2.14 -0.81 13.00
C LEU A 136 1.41 -1.56 11.88
N GLU A 137 0.10 -1.36 11.77
CA GLU A 137 -0.69 -1.82 10.63
C GLU A 137 -0.75 -0.74 9.55
N ILE A 138 -0.52 -1.14 8.30
CA ILE A 138 -0.62 -0.28 7.12
C ILE A 138 -1.76 -0.79 6.25
N GLU A 139 -2.83 -0.01 6.14
CA GLU A 139 -4.00 -0.33 5.33
C GLU A 139 -4.06 0.54 4.06
N ILE A 140 -4.65 -0.02 3.01
CA ILE A 140 -4.92 0.72 1.77
C ILE A 140 -6.33 1.31 1.87
N ALA A 141 -6.43 2.63 1.79
CA ALA A 141 -7.72 3.28 1.64
C ALA A 141 -8.20 3.16 0.17
N GLU A 142 -9.31 2.47 -0.06
CA GLU A 142 -9.89 2.27 -1.41
C GLU A 142 -10.48 3.55 -2.02
N GLY A 143 -10.73 4.56 -1.20
CA GLY A 143 -11.24 5.84 -1.64
C GLY A 143 -11.14 6.93 -0.58
N PRO A 144 -11.46 8.18 -0.94
CA PRO A 144 -11.52 9.26 0.03
C PRO A 144 -12.53 8.96 1.14
N ALA A 145 -12.18 9.29 2.40
CA ALA A 145 -13.03 8.99 3.56
C ALA A 145 -14.46 9.56 3.48
N HIS A 146 -14.70 10.64 2.73
CA HIS A 146 -16.04 11.20 2.56
C HIS A 146 -16.96 10.33 1.69
N CYS A 147 -16.41 9.48 0.82
CA CYS A 147 -17.19 8.53 0.03
C CYS A 147 -17.85 7.46 0.92
N ASN A 148 -17.25 7.16 2.08
CA ASN A 148 -17.82 6.23 3.07
C ASN A 148 -19.11 6.77 3.73
N SER A 149 -19.43 8.06 3.55
CA SER A 149 -20.68 8.66 4.05
C SER A 149 -21.85 8.51 3.07
N ILE A 150 -21.56 8.13 1.82
CA ILE A 150 -22.57 7.70 0.88
C ILE A 150 -22.78 6.23 1.23
N GLU A 151 -23.65 5.97 2.20
CA GLU A 151 -24.27 4.66 2.30
C GLU A 151 -24.75 4.36 0.88
N ALA A 152 -24.23 3.27 0.29
CA ALA A 152 -24.83 2.66 -0.86
C ALA A 152 -26.24 2.28 -0.42
N SER A 153 -27.14 3.25 -0.52
CA SER A 153 -28.54 3.00 -0.35
C SER A 153 -28.84 1.95 -1.40
N GLU A 154 -29.57 0.91 -1.05
CA GLU A 154 -30.39 0.14 -1.99
C GLU A 154 -31.46 1.07 -2.64
N ALA A 155 -31.10 2.32 -2.93
CA ALA A 155 -31.85 3.28 -3.66
C ALA A 155 -32.00 2.67 -5.03
N LYS A 156 -33.24 2.24 -5.29
CA LYS A 156 -33.70 1.84 -6.59
C LYS A 156 -33.11 2.78 -7.65
N PRO A 157 -32.64 2.25 -8.80
CA PRO A 157 -32.07 3.06 -9.85
C PRO A 157 -32.96 4.27 -10.12
N TRP A 158 -32.35 5.44 -10.36
CA TRP A 158 -33.09 6.71 -10.48
C TRP A 158 -34.21 6.68 -11.55
N TYR A 159 -34.14 5.75 -12.51
CA TYR A 159 -35.11 5.54 -13.58
C TYR A 159 -36.19 4.48 -13.28
N GLU A 160 -36.18 3.84 -12.12
CA GLU A 160 -37.06 2.71 -11.77
C GLU A 160 -38.55 3.09 -11.84
N ASP A 161 -38.93 4.28 -11.39
CA ASP A 161 -40.31 4.75 -11.47
C ASP A 161 -40.76 5.01 -12.92
N ILE A 162 -39.84 5.45 -13.78
CA ILE A 162 -40.10 5.64 -15.23
C ILE A 162 -40.27 4.27 -15.89
N LYS A 163 -39.38 3.32 -15.58
CA LYS A 163 -39.44 1.94 -16.08
C LYS A 163 -40.76 1.27 -15.68
N ASN A 164 -41.16 1.39 -14.41
CA ASN A 164 -42.40 0.82 -13.90
C ASN A 164 -43.65 1.45 -14.51
N LEU A 165 -43.65 2.77 -14.73
CA LEU A 165 -44.75 3.45 -15.40
C LEU A 165 -44.90 2.96 -16.85
N LEU A 166 -43.80 2.81 -17.60
CA LEU A 166 -43.84 2.34 -18.98
C LEU A 166 -44.22 0.85 -19.08
N ARG A 167 -43.81 0.04 -18.10
CA ARG A 167 -44.08 -1.41 -18.08
C ARG A 167 -45.51 -1.75 -17.64
N THR A 168 -46.00 -1.10 -16.57
CA THR A 168 -47.26 -1.47 -15.91
C THR A 168 -48.36 -0.43 -16.06
N GLY A 169 -48.04 0.79 -16.49
CA GLY A 169 -48.97 1.92 -16.54
C GLY A 169 -49.33 2.50 -15.16
N GLN A 170 -48.74 1.98 -14.08
CA GLN A 170 -49.05 2.38 -12.71
C GLN A 170 -48.07 3.43 -12.20
N TYR A 171 -48.56 4.28 -11.30
CA TYR A 171 -47.74 5.26 -10.58
C TYR A 171 -47.29 4.69 -9.25
N PRO A 172 -46.18 5.18 -8.68
CA PRO A 172 -45.80 4.85 -7.32
C PRO A 172 -46.96 5.09 -6.35
N PRO A 173 -47.19 4.20 -5.36
CA PRO A 173 -48.36 4.24 -4.48
C PRO A 173 -48.48 5.55 -3.69
N PHE A 174 -47.36 6.25 -3.45
CA PHE A 174 -47.29 7.51 -2.72
C PHE A 174 -47.19 8.76 -3.63
N ALA A 175 -47.24 8.61 -4.95
CA ALA A 175 -47.10 9.74 -5.88
C ALA A 175 -48.35 10.63 -5.89
N ASP A 176 -48.17 11.92 -5.64
CA ASP A 176 -49.24 12.92 -5.65
C ASP A 176 -49.64 13.34 -7.08
N ARG A 177 -50.60 14.27 -7.23
CA ARG A 177 -51.05 14.71 -8.56
C ARG A 177 -49.93 15.42 -9.36
N HIS A 178 -49.04 16.14 -8.68
CA HIS A 178 -47.92 16.83 -9.29
C HIS A 178 -46.85 15.84 -9.75
N ASP A 179 -46.47 14.89 -8.89
CA ASP A 179 -45.49 13.84 -9.17
C ASP A 179 -45.91 13.00 -10.38
N ARG A 180 -47.17 12.58 -10.42
CA ARG A 180 -47.71 11.81 -11.56
C ARG A 180 -47.64 12.60 -12.87
N LYS A 181 -47.85 13.92 -12.82
CA LYS A 181 -47.76 14.79 -14.00
C LYS A 181 -46.31 14.96 -14.44
N THR A 182 -45.38 15.11 -13.51
CA THR A 182 -43.94 15.20 -13.77
C THR A 182 -43.41 13.89 -14.37
N LEU A 183 -43.77 12.75 -13.77
CA LEU A 183 -43.36 11.43 -14.24
C LEU A 183 -43.89 11.13 -15.65
N ARG A 184 -45.14 11.49 -15.96
CA ARG A 184 -45.68 11.40 -17.33
C ARG A 184 -44.87 12.21 -18.33
N ARG A 185 -44.49 13.44 -17.98
CA ARG A 185 -43.70 14.32 -18.86
C ARG A 185 -42.32 13.75 -19.10
N LEU A 186 -41.67 13.24 -18.05
CA LEU A 186 -40.37 12.59 -18.16
C LEU A 186 -40.45 11.34 -19.05
N ALA A 187 -41.42 10.46 -18.81
CA ALA A 187 -41.57 9.19 -19.52
C ALA A 187 -41.74 9.33 -21.05
N ILE A 188 -42.22 10.47 -21.56
CA ILE A 188 -42.31 10.75 -23.01
C ILE A 188 -40.94 10.67 -23.70
N HIS A 189 -39.86 10.99 -22.96
CA HIS A 189 -38.50 10.97 -23.47
C HIS A 189 -37.82 9.60 -23.32
N TYR A 190 -38.53 8.58 -22.82
CA TYR A 190 -37.99 7.25 -22.62
C TYR A 190 -38.74 6.21 -23.44
N PHE A 191 -38.05 5.11 -23.72
CA PHE A 191 -38.56 3.99 -24.48
C PHE A 191 -38.08 2.69 -23.83
N LEU A 192 -39.00 1.78 -23.54
CA LEU A 192 -38.70 0.49 -22.95
C LEU A 192 -38.71 -0.59 -24.05
N SER A 193 -37.59 -1.30 -24.20
CA SER A 193 -37.46 -2.42 -25.15
C SER A 193 -37.07 -3.69 -24.37
N GLY A 194 -38.04 -4.56 -24.15
CA GLY A 194 -37.88 -5.68 -23.22
C GLY A 194 -37.62 -5.17 -21.80
N GLU A 195 -36.49 -5.55 -21.22
CA GLU A 195 -36.06 -5.09 -19.89
C GLU A 195 -35.16 -3.85 -19.91
N ILE A 196 -34.73 -3.41 -21.09
CA ILE A 196 -33.76 -2.31 -21.22
C ILE A 196 -34.50 -1.00 -21.47
N LEU A 197 -34.22 0.00 -20.63
CA LEU A 197 -34.75 1.35 -20.77
C LEU A 197 -33.78 2.22 -21.58
N TYR A 198 -34.31 2.95 -22.55
CA TYR A 198 -33.58 3.89 -23.37
C TYR A 198 -34.10 5.31 -23.20
N ARG A 199 -33.21 6.28 -23.16
CA ARG A 199 -33.52 7.71 -23.24
C ARG A 199 -33.36 8.18 -24.68
N ARG A 200 -34.37 8.90 -25.20
CA ARG A 200 -34.32 9.58 -26.50
C ARG A 200 -33.58 10.89 -26.34
N SER A 201 -32.44 11.03 -27.00
CA SER A 201 -31.75 12.31 -27.14
C SER A 201 -32.44 13.20 -28.19
N PHE A 202 -32.03 14.47 -28.25
CA PHE A 202 -32.62 15.46 -29.15
C PHE A 202 -32.47 15.10 -30.65
N ASP A 203 -31.40 14.39 -30.99
CA ASP A 203 -31.11 13.87 -32.33
C ASP A 203 -31.76 12.50 -32.63
N SER A 204 -32.66 12.01 -31.76
CA SER A 204 -33.32 10.71 -31.85
C SER A 204 -32.42 9.48 -31.63
N THR A 205 -31.18 9.66 -31.16
CA THR A 205 -30.34 8.55 -30.70
C THR A 205 -30.94 7.94 -29.41
N LEU A 206 -30.86 6.61 -29.27
CA LEU A 206 -31.31 5.90 -28.08
C LEU A 206 -30.12 5.59 -27.19
N LEU A 207 -30.06 6.24 -26.02
CA LEU A 207 -29.04 6.03 -25.01
C LEU A 207 -29.56 5.06 -23.96
N GLN A 208 -28.85 3.95 -23.73
CA GLN A 208 -29.22 2.99 -22.71
C GLN A 208 -29.09 3.61 -21.31
N CYS A 209 -30.11 3.44 -20.48
CA CYS A 209 -30.04 3.75 -19.06
C CYS A 209 -29.29 2.61 -18.37
N ILE A 210 -28.15 2.95 -17.75
CA ILE A 210 -27.32 2.03 -16.96
C ILE A 210 -27.41 2.42 -15.49
N ASP A 211 -27.23 1.43 -14.62
CA ASP A 211 -27.12 1.66 -13.18
C ASP A 211 -25.68 2.02 -12.78
N GLU A 212 -25.48 2.51 -11.55
CA GLU A 212 -24.14 2.81 -11.01
C GLU A 212 -23.25 1.55 -10.97
N HIS A 213 -23.85 0.37 -10.86
CA HIS A 213 -23.16 -0.93 -10.90
C HIS A 213 -22.78 -1.42 -12.31
N GLU A 214 -23.30 -0.78 -13.36
CA GLU A 214 -23.04 -1.13 -14.77
C GLU A 214 -22.17 -0.09 -15.51
N SER A 215 -21.70 0.94 -14.78
CA SER A 215 -20.89 2.06 -15.30
C SER A 215 -19.38 1.82 -15.24
#